data_AF-A0A9D7YB63-F1
#
_entry.id   AF-A0A9D7YB63-F1
#
_cell.length_a   1.000
_cell.length_b   1.000
_cell.length_c   1.000
_cell.angle_alpha   90.00
_cell.angle_beta   90.00
_cell.angle_gamma   90.00
#
_symmetry.space_group_name_H-M   'P 1'
#
loop_
_entity.id
_entity.type
_entity.pdbx_description
1 polymer ?
#
loop_
_entity_poly.entity_id
_entity_poly.type
_entity_poly.pdbx_seq_one_letter_code
_entity_poly.pdbx_strand_id
1 'polypeptide(L)'
;MSYAASVNAETIQQWVDKKLSPQMIEEDLKSKGLDADSIMSHIKEFRRIRYGKRKFSAFVMMGIGAVMGFISCVLTITNVLPHMFDIFLYGLTTAAALLVFRGLYLLFEG
;
A
#
# COMPACT_ATOMS: atom_id res chain seq x y z
N MET A 1 -15.79 -6.21 -37.46
CA MET A 1 -14.50 -5.63 -37.03
C MET A 1 -14.40 -5.86 -35.54
N SER A 2 -13.60 -6.85 -35.13
CA SER A 2 -13.43 -7.25 -33.73
C SER A 2 -12.39 -6.35 -33.11
N TYR A 3 -12.81 -5.36 -32.32
CA TYR A 3 -11.91 -4.67 -31.40
C TYR A 3 -11.52 -5.68 -30.33
N ALA A 4 -10.44 -6.41 -30.59
CA ALA A 4 -9.74 -7.16 -29.57
C ALA A 4 -9.47 -6.19 -28.43
N ALA A 5 -10.19 -6.39 -27.33
CA ALA A 5 -10.08 -5.71 -26.06
C ALA A 5 -8.68 -5.95 -25.48
N SER A 6 -7.66 -5.31 -26.03
CA SER A 6 -6.38 -5.20 -25.37
C SER A 6 -6.63 -4.35 -24.14
N VAL A 7 -6.58 -5.01 -22.98
CA VAL A 7 -6.56 -4.37 -21.67
C VAL A 7 -5.37 -3.39 -21.68
N ASN A 8 -5.63 -2.14 -22.08
CA ASN A 8 -4.57 -1.15 -22.27
C ASN A 8 -4.18 -0.63 -20.90
N ALA A 9 -3.04 -1.11 -20.41
CA ALA A 9 -2.47 -0.73 -19.13
C ALA A 9 -2.34 0.80 -18.97
N GLU A 10 -2.17 1.54 -20.07
CA GLU A 10 -2.13 3.00 -20.10
C GLU A 10 -3.47 3.64 -19.68
N THR A 11 -4.60 3.10 -20.15
CA THR A 11 -5.93 3.60 -19.78
C THR A 11 -6.22 3.35 -18.31
N ILE A 12 -5.78 2.19 -17.79
CA ILE A 12 -5.90 1.84 -16.37
C ILE A 12 -5.04 2.77 -15.50
N GLN A 13 -3.81 3.08 -15.92
CA GLN A 13 -2.96 4.04 -15.22
C GLN A 13 -3.57 5.44 -15.19
N GLN A 14 -4.14 5.91 -16.30
CA GLN A 14 -4.85 7.19 -16.33
C GLN A 14 -6.02 7.24 -15.36
N TRP A 15 -6.77 6.14 -15.18
CA TRP A 15 -7.83 6.08 -14.17
C TRP A 15 -7.30 6.10 -12.74
N VAL A 16 -6.14 5.48 -12.51
CA VAL A 16 -5.45 5.50 -11.21
C VAL A 16 -4.97 6.92 -10.88
N ASP A 17 -4.41 7.62 -11.87
CA ASP A 17 -3.87 8.98 -11.69
C ASP A 17 -4.98 10.02 -11.54
N LYS A 18 -6.08 9.87 -12.29
CA LYS A 18 -7.27 10.73 -12.15
C LYS A 18 -8.13 10.40 -10.92
N LYS A 19 -7.78 9.38 -10.13
CA LYS A 19 -8.56 8.89 -8.96
C LYS A 19 -10.04 8.63 -9.29
N LEU A 20 -10.36 8.15 -10.50
CA LEU A 20 -11.75 7.87 -10.85
C LEU A 20 -12.33 6.81 -9.90
N SER A 21 -13.60 6.99 -9.55
CA SER A 21 -14.33 5.96 -8.80
C SER A 21 -14.57 4.75 -9.71
N PRO A 22 -14.56 3.52 -9.16
CA PRO A 22 -14.84 2.31 -9.95
C PRO A 22 -16.20 2.37 -10.66
N GLN A 23 -17.15 3.12 -10.13
CA GLN A 23 -18.47 3.36 -10.73
C GLN A 23 -18.37 4.19 -12.02
N MET A 24 -17.54 5.24 -12.04
CA MET A 24 -17.34 6.03 -13.26
C MET A 24 -16.54 5.27 -14.32
N ILE A 25 -15.66 4.35 -13.90
CA ILE A 25 -14.95 3.45 -14.82
C ILE A 25 -15.94 2.46 -15.46
N GLU A 26 -16.89 1.94 -14.68
CA GLU A 26 -17.97 1.08 -15.19
C GLU A 26 -18.85 1.82 -16.21
N GLU A 27 -19.25 3.07 -15.94
CA GLU A 27 -20.05 3.87 -16.86
C GLU A 27 -19.28 4.26 -18.13
N ASP A 28 -18.01 4.65 -18.02
CA ASP A 28 -17.14 4.94 -19.17
C ASP A 28 -16.93 3.70 -20.06
N LEU A 29 -16.79 2.53 -19.44
CA LEU A 29 -16.62 1.28 -20.19
C LEU A 29 -17.93 0.76 -20.79
N LYS A 30 -19.07 0.94 -20.10
CA LYS A 30 -20.40 0.64 -20.64
C LYS A 30 -20.74 1.56 -21.81
N SER A 31 -20.45 2.85 -21.70
CA SER A 31 -20.69 3.81 -22.79
C SER A 31 -19.80 3.58 -24.02
N LYS A 32 -18.65 2.94 -23.84
CA LYS A 32 -17.77 2.47 -24.93
C LYS A 32 -18.20 1.13 -25.54
N GLY A 33 -19.27 0.53 -25.05
CA GLY A 33 -19.85 -0.70 -25.61
C GLY A 33 -19.01 -1.96 -25.36
N LEU A 34 -18.18 -1.99 -24.30
CA LEU A 34 -17.44 -3.19 -23.94
C LEU A 34 -18.34 -4.25 -23.28
N ASP A 35 -18.06 -5.52 -23.59
CA ASP A 35 -18.71 -6.66 -22.95
C ASP A 35 -18.46 -6.71 -21.44
N ALA A 36 -19.45 -7.17 -20.68
CA ALA A 36 -19.42 -7.24 -19.22
C ALA A 36 -18.19 -7.97 -18.66
N ASP A 37 -17.70 -9.02 -19.35
CA ASP A 37 -16.48 -9.74 -19.00
C ASP A 37 -15.22 -8.88 -19.12
N SER A 38 -15.13 -8.04 -20.15
CA SER A 38 -14.00 -7.12 -20.34
C SER A 38 -14.02 -5.99 -19.31
N ILE A 39 -15.21 -5.50 -18.94
CA ILE A 39 -15.37 -4.51 -17.87
C ILE A 39 -14.88 -5.07 -16.53
N MET A 40 -15.30 -6.30 -16.20
CA MET A 40 -14.87 -6.98 -14.98
C MET A 40 -13.35 -7.17 -14.93
N SER A 41 -12.71 -7.52 -16.05
CA SER A 41 -11.25 -7.69 -16.10
C SER A 41 -10.52 -6.38 -15.82
N HIS A 42 -10.98 -5.26 -16.41
CA HIS A 42 -10.39 -3.93 -16.25
C HIS A 42 -10.53 -3.42 -14.81
N ILE A 43 -11.68 -3.62 -14.18
CA ILE A 43 -11.91 -3.23 -12.78
C ILE A 43 -11.05 -4.08 -11.85
N LYS A 44 -10.91 -5.38 -12.13
CA LYS A 44 -10.06 -6.28 -11.34
C LYS A 44 -8.61 -5.85 -11.40
N GLU A 45 -8.09 -5.46 -12.57
CA GLU A 45 -6.74 -4.93 -12.72
C GLU A 45 -6.55 -3.56 -12.07
N PHE A 46 -7.48 -2.62 -12.28
CA PHE A 46 -7.46 -1.33 -11.61
C PHE A 46 -7.39 -1.49 -10.09
N ARG A 47 -8.24 -2.36 -9.55
CA ARG A 47 -8.30 -2.70 -8.13
C ARG A 47 -7.00 -3.36 -7.67
N ARG A 48 -6.42 -4.28 -8.45
CA ARG A 48 -5.12 -4.90 -8.17
C ARG A 48 -3.99 -3.87 -8.08
N ILE A 49 -3.92 -2.93 -9.02
CA ILE A 49 -2.89 -1.87 -9.03
C ILE A 49 -3.06 -0.94 -7.82
N ARG A 50 -4.31 -0.54 -7.52
CA ARG A 50 -4.61 0.33 -6.39
C ARG A 50 -4.27 -0.32 -5.05
N TYR A 51 -4.65 -1.59 -4.84
CA TYR A 51 -4.27 -2.33 -3.63
C TYR A 51 -2.78 -2.61 -3.58
N GLY A 52 -2.14 -2.90 -4.71
CA GLY A 52 -0.69 -3.08 -4.78
C GLY A 52 0.08 -1.84 -4.31
N LYS A 53 -0.28 -0.64 -4.79
CA LYS A 53 0.33 0.63 -4.35
C LYS A 53 0.13 0.85 -2.83
N ARG A 54 -1.05 0.52 -2.29
CA ARG A 54 -1.35 0.67 -0.86
C ARG A 54 -0.55 -0.32 0.00
N LYS A 55 -0.44 -1.58 -0.42
CA LYS A 55 0.36 -2.62 0.24
C LYS A 55 1.83 -2.28 0.25
N PHE A 56 2.36 -1.74 -0.84
CA PHE A 56 3.75 -1.30 -0.90
C PHE A 56 4.03 -0.17 0.09
N SER A 57 3.13 0.83 0.17
CA SER A 57 3.25 1.90 1.17
C SER A 57 3.20 1.38 2.60
N ALA A 58 2.30 0.42 2.90
CA ALA A 58 2.22 -0.22 4.21
C ALA A 58 3.49 -1.03 4.53
N PHE A 59 4.03 -1.75 3.55
CA PHE A 59 5.28 -2.51 3.68
C PHE A 59 6.47 -1.60 3.96
N VAL A 60 6.60 -0.48 3.25
CA VAL A 60 7.67 0.51 3.51
C VAL A 60 7.55 1.07 4.93
N MET A 61 6.34 1.40 5.36
CA MET A 61 6.08 1.90 6.71
C MET A 61 6.44 0.87 7.80
N MET A 62 6.14 -0.41 7.56
CA MET A 62 6.54 -1.51 8.43
C MET A 62 8.06 -1.70 8.48
N GLY A 63 8.73 -1.61 7.33
CA GLY A 63 10.19 -1.68 7.23
C GLY A 63 10.89 -0.57 8.01
N ILE A 64 10.39 0.67 7.92
CA ILE A 64 10.91 1.79 8.70
C ILE A 64 10.74 1.53 10.21
N GLY A 65 9.56 1.06 10.64
CA GLY A 65 9.32 0.71 12.04
C GLY A 65 10.26 -0.40 12.56
N ALA A 66 10.51 -1.42 11.74
CA ALA A 66 11.42 -2.51 12.09
C ALA A 66 12.88 -2.04 12.23
N VAL A 67 13.36 -1.20 11.30
CA VAL A 67 14.72 -0.62 11.38
C VAL A 67 14.85 0.29 12.60
N MET A 68 13.84 1.12 12.88
CA MET A 68 13.83 2.02 14.03
C MET A 68 13.86 1.24 15.37
N GLY A 69 13.10 0.14 15.46
CA GLY A 69 13.15 -0.77 16.60
C GLY A 69 14.49 -1.49 16.73
N PHE A 70 15.09 -1.93 15.62
CA PHE A 70 16.41 -2.56 15.61
C PHE A 70 17.50 -1.60 16.12
N ILE A 71 17.50 -0.35 15.64
CA ILE A 71 18.43 0.69 16.10
C ILE A 71 18.27 0.95 17.60
N SER A 72 17.02 1.00 18.10
CA SER A 72 16.73 1.11 19.54
C SER A 72 17.37 -0.02 20.35
N CYS A 73 17.20 -1.27 19.90
CA CYS A 73 17.80 -2.44 20.55
C CYS A 73 19.33 -2.41 20.53
N VAL A 74 19.94 -2.01 19.40
CA VAL A 74 21.41 -1.93 19.28
C VAL A 74 21.98 -0.84 20.20
N LEU A 75 21.37 0.35 20.24
CA LEU A 75 21.77 1.44 21.14
C LEU A 75 21.67 1.07 22.62
N THR A 76 20.62 0.30 22.95
CA THR A 76 20.40 -0.25 24.29
C THR A 76 21.53 -1.23 24.66
N ILE A 77 21.81 -2.23 23.82
CA ILE A 77 22.83 -3.26 24.11
C ILE A 77 24.23 -2.66 24.20
N THR A 78 24.54 -1.67 23.35
CA THR A 78 25.86 -1.01 23.33
C THR A 78 26.05 -0.03 24.49
N ASN A 79 25.00 0.23 25.29
CA ASN A 79 25.00 1.10 26.47
C ASN A 79 25.68 2.46 26.22
N VAL A 80 25.46 3.02 25.03
CA VAL A 80 26.11 4.28 24.60
C VAL A 80 25.63 5.47 25.47
N LEU A 81 24.42 5.40 26.02
CA LEU A 81 23.82 6.43 26.87
C LEU A 81 23.08 5.82 28.08
N PRO A 82 23.77 5.55 29.21
CA PRO A 82 23.17 4.92 30.38
C PRO A 82 22.06 5.76 31.05
N HIS A 83 22.01 7.07 30.82
CA HIS A 83 20.99 7.95 31.39
C HIS A 83 19.70 8.05 30.54
N MET A 84 19.75 7.69 29.25
CA MET A 84 18.60 7.75 28.33
C MET A 84 18.05 6.35 28.02
N PHE A 85 18.56 5.31 28.68
CA PHE A 85 18.25 3.92 28.44
C PHE A 85 16.74 3.63 28.52
N ASP A 86 16.07 4.14 29.57
CA ASP A 86 14.63 3.97 29.73
C ASP A 86 13.82 4.65 28.62
N ILE A 87 14.29 5.77 28.07
CA ILE A 87 13.62 6.50 27.00
C ILE A 87 13.74 5.74 25.67
N PHE A 88 14.89 5.15 25.36
CA PHE A 88 15.05 4.32 24.17
C PHE A 88 14.27 3.01 24.32
N LEU A 89 14.41 2.32 25.45
CA LEU A 89 13.79 1.04 25.68
C LEU A 89 12.26 1.15 25.74
N TYR A 90 11.70 2.05 26.54
CA TYR A 90 10.26 2.19 26.69
C TYR A 90 9.62 3.16 25.71
N GLY A 91 10.30 4.25 25.31
CA GLY A 91 9.75 5.22 24.38
C GLY A 91 9.91 4.79 22.92
N LEU A 92 11.16 4.66 22.47
CA LEU A 92 11.45 4.39 21.06
C LEU A 92 11.00 2.98 20.63
N THR A 93 11.19 1.97 21.48
CA THR A 93 10.80 0.59 21.15
C THR A 93 9.29 0.39 21.12
N THR A 94 8.52 1.01 22.03
CA THR A 94 7.06 0.94 21.95
C THR A 94 6.52 1.73 20.77
N ALA A 95 7.09 2.90 20.45
CA ALA A 95 6.74 3.65 19.25
C ALA A 95 7.02 2.85 17.96
N ALA A 96 8.17 2.16 17.90
CA ALA A 96 8.52 1.25 16.81
C ALA A 96 7.53 0.07 16.71
N ALA A 97 7.17 -0.55 17.84
CA ALA A 97 6.18 -1.62 17.87
C ALA A 97 4.81 -1.15 17.36
N LEU A 98 4.33 0.02 17.80
CA LEU A 98 3.08 0.62 17.31
C LEU A 98 3.13 0.90 15.80
N LEU A 99 4.26 1.40 15.28
CA LEU A 99 4.45 1.62 13.84
C LEU A 99 4.41 0.30 13.06
N VAL A 100 5.03 -0.76 13.56
CA VAL A 100 5.00 -2.09 12.94
C VAL A 100 3.60 -2.68 12.96
N PHE A 101 2.89 -2.66 14.10
CA PHE A 101 1.52 -3.13 14.19
C PHE A 101 0.56 -2.33 13.32
N ARG A 102 0.73 -1.01 13.24
CA ARG A 102 -0.05 -0.17 12.34
C ARG A 102 0.24 -0.46 10.87
N GLY A 103 1.51 -0.70 10.51
CA GLY A 103 1.92 -1.14 9.18
C GLY A 103 1.32 -2.49 8.80
N LEU A 104 1.34 -3.46 9.72
CA LEU A 104 0.70 -4.77 9.56
C LEU A 104 -0.81 -4.66 9.38
N TYR A 105 -1.48 -3.81 10.17
CA TYR A 105 -2.91 -3.57 10.04
C TYR A 105 -3.26 -3.05 8.64
N LEU A 106 -2.53 -2.04 8.15
CA LEU A 106 -2.73 -1.50 6.80
C LEU A 106 -2.38 -2.48 5.68
N LEU A 107 -1.48 -3.43 5.95
CA LEU A 107 -1.10 -4.48 5.00
C LEU A 107 -2.19 -5.57 4.89
N PHE A 108 -2.81 -5.94 6.01
CA PHE A 108 -3.85 -6.98 6.06
C PHE A 108 -5.27 -6.47 5.75
N GLU A 109 -5.58 -5.22 6.08
CA GLU A 109 -6.87 -4.59 5.73
C GLU A 109 -6.95 -4.19 4.25
N GLY A 110 -5.81 -4.08 3.56
CA GLY A 110 -5.71 -3.78 2.12
C GLY A 110 -5.69 -5.00 1.20
#